data_AF-A0A7C8PW11-F1
#
_entry.id   AF-A0A7C8PW11-F1
#
_cell.length_a   1.000
_cell.length_b   1.000
_cell.length_c   1.000
_cell.angle_alpha   90.00
_cell.angle_beta   90.00
_cell.angle_gamma   90.00
#
_symmetry.space_group_name_H-M   'P 1'
#
loop_
_entity.id
_entity.type
_entity.pdbx_description
1 polymer ?
#
loop_
_entity_poly.entity_id
_entity_poly.type
_entity_poly.pdbx_seq_one_letter_code
_entity_poly.pdbx_strand_id
1 'polypeptide(L)'
;MELQSVISQALTDDWSKDIQAAPKLIHIIGLCAALTTKEEILSMQLQDKRLANKGLLSNLLHLANHGQSAFQQAHSDTYKISVRAEEIGRDGGYIDRIIQNFGKANPHARKRLERALSGLENQVALSKVEGLTTETVFANWRDKTDILHEAVASERGETQKTFLERVKVEKQVERDCRLAERDKSDAKNSFDNAVVAAQRARDVAAESEKRLTDVGADATSADFGWGPGSLFKIGAFLTRGIYHGFDVYNKSRDAREAESKLESQSRMLRQLERQLFIIQNDVDAAKSETQKWKDVCEAVDVALDNLTALQYHIREMVRYFSTLSVQIGFLSERCNSEFHKFVLESESDETGEADQDDFEELLDLARQIKIFALIVHAKAKVYANVSEHELFKGFQLISCLSNRNPSLISDREYIERSAGELTVYRNSAESGIAKHVHESKLRLFAEYKKIFPTLTDDSPLNPAHQPPPAYTP
;
A
#
# COMPACT_ATOMS: atom_id res chain seq x y z
N MET A 1 16.88 -24.73 34.02
CA MET A 1 17.47 -23.57 33.32
C MET A 1 18.13 -22.72 34.39
N GLU A 2 19.45 -22.51 34.34
CA GLU A 2 20.18 -21.77 35.38
C GLU A 2 19.70 -20.31 35.41
N LEU A 3 19.39 -19.77 36.59
CA LEU A 3 18.91 -18.39 36.79
C LEU A 3 19.79 -17.34 36.10
N GLN A 4 21.10 -17.57 36.07
CA GLN A 4 22.06 -16.72 35.37
C GLN A 4 21.81 -16.64 33.87
N SER A 5 21.39 -17.74 33.23
CA SER A 5 21.03 -17.75 31.81
C SER A 5 19.80 -16.88 31.53
N VAL A 6 18.79 -16.93 32.40
CA VAL A 6 17.57 -16.12 32.30
C VAL A 6 17.87 -14.62 32.45
N ILE A 7 18.70 -14.27 33.44
CA ILE A 7 19.14 -12.90 33.69
C ILE A 7 19.97 -12.37 32.52
N SER A 8 20.95 -13.16 32.08
CA SER A 8 21.79 -12.83 30.93
C SER A 8 20.91 -12.55 29.72
N GLN A 9 20.02 -13.48 29.38
CA GLN A 9 19.12 -13.35 28.24
C GLN A 9 18.25 -12.09 28.36
N ALA A 10 17.67 -11.82 29.54
CA ALA A 10 16.83 -10.65 29.73
C ALA A 10 17.60 -9.31 29.55
N LEU A 11 18.87 -9.26 29.92
CA LEU A 11 19.68 -8.05 29.79
C LEU A 11 20.27 -7.88 28.38
N THR A 12 20.63 -8.98 27.71
CA THR A 12 21.30 -8.95 26.40
C THR A 12 20.33 -8.94 25.22
N ASP A 13 19.17 -9.59 25.33
CA ASP A 13 18.20 -9.66 24.22
C ASP A 13 17.70 -8.28 23.82
N ASP A 14 17.77 -7.95 22.53
CA ASP A 14 17.31 -6.66 22.02
C ASP A 14 15.79 -6.68 21.78
N TRP A 15 15.05 -6.36 22.83
CA TRP A 15 13.58 -6.26 22.79
C TRP A 15 13.08 -5.05 22.00
N SER A 16 13.94 -4.11 21.61
CA SER A 16 13.51 -2.93 20.86
C SER A 16 13.09 -3.28 19.44
N LYS A 17 13.69 -4.32 18.84
CA LYS A 17 13.41 -4.73 17.46
C LYS A 17 11.95 -5.10 17.23
N ASP A 18 11.38 -5.86 18.16
CA ASP A 18 9.99 -6.30 18.06
C ASP A 18 9.03 -5.12 18.28
N ILE A 19 9.32 -4.24 19.26
CA ILE A 19 8.48 -3.07 19.58
C ILE A 19 8.56 -2.01 18.47
N GLN A 20 9.70 -1.88 17.78
CA GLN A 20 9.87 -1.00 16.62
C GLN A 20 9.02 -1.41 15.41
N ALA A 21 8.39 -2.60 15.42
CA ALA A 21 7.35 -2.91 14.45
C ALA A 21 6.12 -2.00 14.59
N ALA A 22 5.80 -1.52 15.79
CA ALA A 22 4.66 -0.65 16.06
C ALA A 22 4.66 0.67 15.27
N PRO A 23 5.70 1.53 15.32
CA PRO A 23 5.71 2.76 14.53
C PRO A 23 5.71 2.51 13.02
N LYS A 24 6.27 1.38 12.56
CA LYS A 24 6.21 0.97 11.14
C LYS A 24 4.78 0.61 10.73
N LEU A 25 4.04 -0.10 11.58
CA LEU A 25 2.61 -0.37 11.37
C LEU A 25 1.80 0.91 11.29
N ILE A 26 2.00 1.83 12.24
CA ILE A 26 1.29 3.11 12.27
C ILE A 26 1.61 3.93 11.02
N HIS A 27 2.87 3.96 10.60
CA HIS A 27 3.28 4.58 9.35
C HIS A 27 2.53 4.00 8.15
N ILE A 28 2.47 2.67 8.02
CA ILE A 28 1.77 1.98 6.92
C ILE A 28 0.25 2.25 6.99
N ILE A 29 -0.36 2.22 8.19
CA ILE A 29 -1.77 2.56 8.37
C ILE A 29 -2.04 3.99 7.89
N GLY A 30 -1.17 4.93 8.24
CA GLY A 30 -1.27 6.32 7.80
C GLY A 30 -1.10 6.49 6.29
N LEU A 31 -0.19 5.72 5.67
CA LEU A 31 -0.06 5.69 4.20
C LEU A 31 -1.31 5.10 3.55
N CYS A 32 -1.86 4.00 4.10
CA CYS A 32 -3.12 3.44 3.64
C CYS A 32 -4.25 4.48 3.76
N ALA A 33 -4.31 5.21 4.87
CA ALA A 33 -5.27 6.31 5.08
C ALA A 33 -5.06 7.46 4.07
N ALA A 34 -3.83 7.82 3.73
CA ALA A 34 -3.58 8.85 2.70
C ALA A 34 -3.93 8.35 1.29
N LEU A 35 -3.62 7.09 0.97
CA LEU A 35 -3.95 6.47 -0.32
C LEU A 35 -5.46 6.43 -0.59
N THR A 36 -6.27 6.36 0.46
CA THR A 36 -7.73 6.42 0.35
C THR A 36 -8.28 7.62 -0.40
N THR A 37 -7.53 8.72 -0.49
CA THR A 37 -8.00 9.96 -1.11
C THR A 37 -7.91 9.95 -2.63
N LYS A 38 -7.24 8.94 -3.22
CA LYS A 38 -7.12 8.81 -4.69
C LYS A 38 -8.43 8.31 -5.32
N GLU A 39 -8.86 8.98 -6.37
CA GLU A 39 -10.08 8.63 -7.13
C GLU A 39 -10.03 7.20 -7.71
N GLU A 40 -8.85 6.76 -8.13
CA GLU A 40 -8.66 5.43 -8.71
C GLU A 40 -8.94 4.34 -7.67
N ILE A 41 -8.52 4.54 -6.41
CA ILE A 41 -8.74 3.60 -5.30
C ILE A 41 -10.20 3.61 -4.84
N LEU A 42 -10.88 4.76 -4.94
CA LEU A 42 -12.31 4.89 -4.61
C LEU A 42 -13.20 4.01 -5.48
N SER A 43 -12.82 3.84 -6.75
CA SER A 43 -13.61 3.08 -7.74
C SER A 43 -13.48 1.55 -7.62
N MET A 44 -12.46 1.05 -6.92
CA MET A 44 -12.18 -0.38 -6.81
C MET A 44 -13.18 -1.13 -5.93
N GLN A 45 -13.72 -2.24 -6.45
CA GLN A 45 -14.61 -3.14 -5.72
C GLN A 45 -14.03 -4.55 -5.64
N LEU A 46 -13.93 -5.06 -4.42
CA LEU A 46 -13.48 -6.41 -4.09
C LEU A 46 -14.68 -7.36 -3.99
N GLN A 47 -14.54 -8.56 -4.54
CA GLN A 47 -15.61 -9.57 -4.63
C GLN A 47 -15.60 -10.62 -3.49
N ASP A 48 -14.68 -10.52 -2.52
CA ASP A 48 -14.55 -11.50 -1.44
C ASP A 48 -15.65 -11.34 -0.37
N LYS A 49 -16.38 -12.43 -0.08
CA LYS A 49 -17.50 -12.46 0.87
C LYS A 49 -17.08 -12.39 2.34
N ARG A 50 -15.80 -12.62 2.66
CA ARG A 50 -15.25 -12.53 4.01
C ARG A 50 -14.97 -11.09 4.43
N LEU A 51 -14.94 -10.17 3.47
CA LEU A 51 -14.72 -8.74 3.73
C LEU A 51 -15.95 -8.08 4.34
N ALA A 52 -15.72 -7.11 5.21
CA ALA A 52 -16.78 -6.31 5.80
C ALA A 52 -17.45 -5.39 4.77
N ASN A 53 -16.69 -4.95 3.76
CA ASN A 53 -17.13 -4.00 2.74
C ASN A 53 -16.72 -4.47 1.35
N LYS A 54 -17.36 -3.92 0.31
CA LYS A 54 -16.95 -4.17 -1.08
C LYS A 54 -15.80 -3.27 -1.53
N GLY A 55 -15.75 -2.01 -1.10
CA GLY A 55 -14.71 -1.07 -1.55
C GLY A 55 -13.36 -1.36 -0.92
N LEU A 56 -12.27 -1.29 -1.71
CA LEU A 56 -10.89 -1.39 -1.18
C LEU A 56 -10.65 -0.35 -0.08
N LEU A 57 -11.04 0.89 -0.35
CA LEU A 57 -11.02 2.00 0.60
C LEU A 57 -11.64 1.62 1.95
N SER A 58 -12.90 1.22 1.92
CA SER A 58 -13.67 0.99 3.14
C SER A 58 -13.06 -0.15 3.99
N ASN A 59 -12.49 -1.17 3.33
CA ASN A 59 -11.76 -2.22 4.03
C ASN A 59 -10.42 -1.75 4.60
N LEU A 60 -9.66 -0.88 3.90
CA LEU A 60 -8.43 -0.28 4.42
C LEU A 60 -8.71 0.58 5.66
N LEU A 61 -9.76 1.40 5.64
CA LEU A 61 -10.18 2.19 6.81
C LEU A 61 -10.64 1.31 7.97
N HIS A 62 -11.42 0.27 7.67
CA HIS A 62 -11.85 -0.68 8.69
C HIS A 62 -10.67 -1.41 9.34
N LEU A 63 -9.65 -1.76 8.56
CA LEU A 63 -8.41 -2.38 9.02
C LEU A 63 -7.56 -1.41 9.85
N ALA A 64 -7.49 -0.13 9.47
CA ALA A 64 -6.83 0.92 10.23
C ALA A 64 -7.46 1.09 11.62
N ASN A 65 -8.80 1.16 11.68
CA ASN A 65 -9.55 1.27 12.94
C ASN A 65 -9.32 0.05 13.85
N HIS A 66 -9.31 -1.16 13.28
CA HIS A 66 -8.99 -2.38 14.03
C HIS A 66 -7.58 -2.34 14.62
N GLY A 67 -6.60 -1.88 13.84
CA GLY A 67 -5.24 -1.66 14.33
C GLY A 67 -5.21 -0.70 15.51
N GLN A 68 -5.83 0.48 15.38
CA GLN A 68 -5.88 1.45 16.47
C GLN A 68 -6.49 0.88 17.76
N SER A 69 -7.61 0.16 17.66
CA SER A 69 -8.21 -0.51 18.81
C SER A 69 -7.30 -1.59 19.41
N ALA A 70 -6.57 -2.34 18.58
CA ALA A 70 -5.59 -3.33 19.04
C ALA A 70 -4.47 -2.70 19.89
N PHE A 71 -3.91 -1.57 19.43
CA PHE A 71 -2.88 -0.84 20.18
C PHE A 71 -3.40 -0.28 21.50
N GLN A 72 -4.63 0.26 21.52
CA GLN A 72 -5.25 0.77 22.75
C GLN A 72 -5.49 -0.35 23.78
N GLN A 73 -5.99 -1.51 23.33
CA GLN A 73 -6.20 -2.67 24.20
C GLN A 73 -4.88 -3.17 24.77
N ALA A 74 -3.86 -3.34 23.92
CA ALA A 74 -2.54 -3.78 24.35
C ALA A 74 -1.90 -2.82 25.36
N HIS A 75 -2.05 -1.51 25.19
CA HIS A 75 -1.56 -0.52 26.16
C HIS A 75 -2.23 -0.72 27.52
N SER A 76 -3.56 -0.86 27.56
CA SER A 76 -4.31 -1.08 28.81
C SER A 76 -3.88 -2.37 29.50
N ASP A 77 -3.76 -3.46 28.74
CA ASP A 77 -3.45 -4.79 29.26
C ASP A 77 -2.01 -4.88 29.76
N THR A 78 -1.04 -4.39 29.00
CA THR A 78 0.38 -4.36 29.41
C THR A 78 0.62 -3.42 30.60
N TYR A 79 -0.10 -2.31 30.71
CA TYR A 79 -0.04 -1.47 31.90
C TYR A 79 -0.48 -2.24 33.16
N LYS A 80 -1.62 -2.94 33.09
CA LYS A 80 -2.10 -3.76 34.21
C LYS A 80 -1.14 -4.90 34.54
N ILE A 81 -0.65 -5.63 33.54
CA ILE A 81 0.37 -6.69 33.71
C ILE A 81 1.61 -6.13 34.41
N SER A 82 2.10 -4.96 33.96
CA SER A 82 3.26 -4.29 34.56
C SER A 82 3.04 -4.01 36.04
N VAL A 83 1.92 -3.39 36.41
CA VAL A 83 1.60 -3.05 37.80
C VAL A 83 1.54 -4.31 38.67
N ARG A 84 0.87 -5.36 38.20
CA ARG A 84 0.74 -6.63 38.94
C ARG A 84 2.06 -7.34 39.11
N ALA A 85 2.86 -7.42 38.05
CA ALA A 85 4.18 -8.01 38.10
C ALA A 85 5.12 -7.23 39.05
N GLU A 86 5.00 -5.91 39.10
CA GLU A 86 5.70 -5.07 40.08
C GLU A 86 5.30 -5.41 41.52
N GLU A 87 4.00 -5.54 41.79
CA GLU A 87 3.50 -5.90 43.13
C GLU A 87 3.97 -7.29 43.61
N ILE A 88 4.24 -8.20 42.68
CA ILE A 88 4.81 -9.52 42.98
C ILE A 88 6.30 -9.39 43.33
N GLY A 89 7.07 -8.73 42.47
CA GLY A 89 8.54 -8.77 42.50
C GLY A 89 9.24 -7.73 43.38
N ARG A 90 8.61 -6.57 43.65
CA ARG A 90 9.25 -5.46 44.37
C ARG A 90 9.51 -5.77 45.84
N ASP A 91 10.41 -4.98 46.44
CA ASP A 91 10.65 -4.98 47.88
C ASP A 91 9.34 -4.70 48.66
N GLY A 92 9.00 -5.57 49.60
CA GLY A 92 7.73 -5.50 50.34
C GLY A 92 6.50 -5.95 49.54
N GLY A 93 6.70 -6.57 48.38
CA GLY A 93 5.67 -7.16 47.52
C GLY A 93 5.01 -8.42 48.10
N TYR A 94 4.27 -9.16 47.27
CA TYR A 94 3.64 -10.41 47.70
C TYR A 94 4.65 -11.45 48.19
N ILE A 95 5.78 -11.62 47.48
CA ILE A 95 6.79 -12.60 47.83
C ILE A 95 7.44 -12.31 49.19
N ASP A 96 7.79 -11.06 49.46
CA ASP A 96 8.38 -10.69 50.76
C ASP A 96 7.38 -10.84 51.91
N ARG A 97 6.10 -10.53 51.66
CA ARG A 97 5.04 -10.74 52.66
C ARG A 97 4.83 -12.22 52.97
N ILE A 98 5.03 -13.10 51.98
CA ILE A 98 4.95 -14.56 52.17
C ILE A 98 6.14 -15.02 53.03
N ILE A 99 7.37 -14.70 52.63
CA ILE A 99 8.59 -15.01 53.40
C ILE A 99 8.48 -14.49 54.85
N GLN A 100 8.01 -13.26 55.03
CA GLN A 100 7.91 -12.65 56.36
C GLN A 100 6.91 -13.36 57.28
N ASN A 101 5.88 -14.03 56.75
CA ASN A 101 4.84 -14.66 57.57
C ASN A 101 4.94 -16.20 57.61
N PHE A 102 5.83 -16.80 56.83
CA PHE A 102 6.10 -18.25 56.80
C PHE A 102 6.72 -18.76 58.10
N GLY A 103 6.32 -19.96 58.53
CA GLY A 103 6.85 -20.67 59.69
C GLY A 103 6.52 -20.03 61.04
N LYS A 104 5.54 -19.11 61.08
CA LYS A 104 5.20 -18.36 62.30
C LYS A 104 3.97 -18.95 63.00
N ALA A 105 4.16 -19.44 64.22
CA ALA A 105 3.09 -19.98 65.07
C ALA A 105 1.90 -19.03 65.37
N ASN A 106 2.02 -17.72 65.15
CA ASN A 106 0.94 -16.76 65.44
C ASN A 106 -0.21 -16.84 64.40
N PRO A 107 -1.47 -17.02 64.81
CA PRO A 107 -2.64 -17.07 63.91
C PRO A 107 -2.78 -15.84 62.99
N HIS A 108 -2.34 -14.66 63.42
CA HIS A 108 -2.35 -13.46 62.59
C HIS A 108 -1.34 -13.54 61.44
N ALA A 109 -0.19 -14.20 61.64
CA ALA A 109 0.79 -14.42 60.60
C ALA A 109 0.24 -15.38 59.53
N ARG A 110 -0.36 -16.51 59.97
CA ARG A 110 -1.04 -17.45 59.07
C ARG A 110 -2.13 -16.79 58.22
N LYS A 111 -3.02 -15.98 58.83
CA LYS A 111 -4.05 -15.24 58.07
C LYS A 111 -3.46 -14.20 57.11
N ARG A 112 -2.26 -13.66 57.37
CA ARG A 112 -1.55 -12.75 56.44
C ARG A 112 -0.89 -13.53 55.31
N LEU A 113 -0.32 -14.69 55.61
CA LEU A 113 0.24 -15.63 54.64
C LEU A 113 -0.81 -16.08 53.63
N GLU A 114 -1.95 -16.60 54.10
CA GLU A 114 -3.08 -17.02 53.24
C GLU A 114 -3.57 -15.89 52.33
N ARG A 115 -3.69 -14.67 52.86
CA ARG A 115 -4.07 -13.49 52.08
C ARG A 115 -3.02 -13.12 51.03
N ALA A 116 -1.74 -13.25 51.35
CA ALA A 116 -0.65 -12.95 50.42
C ALA A 116 -0.58 -14.01 49.31
N LEU A 117 -0.76 -15.29 49.63
CA LEU A 117 -0.84 -16.39 48.67
C LEU A 117 -2.02 -16.22 47.71
N SER A 118 -3.23 -16.04 48.24
CA SER A 118 -4.42 -15.82 47.42
C SER A 118 -4.30 -14.56 46.54
N GLY A 119 -3.70 -13.50 47.08
CA GLY A 119 -3.39 -12.30 46.31
C GLY A 119 -2.42 -12.56 45.17
N LEU A 120 -1.32 -13.28 45.42
CA LEU A 120 -0.33 -13.68 44.41
C LEU A 120 -0.98 -14.48 43.27
N GLU A 121 -1.74 -15.53 43.61
CA GLU A 121 -2.45 -16.36 42.62
C GLU A 121 -3.38 -15.52 41.75
N ASN A 122 -4.16 -14.62 42.37
CA ASN A 122 -5.09 -13.75 41.65
C ASN A 122 -4.36 -12.78 40.71
N GLN A 123 -3.26 -12.15 41.14
CA GLN A 123 -2.51 -11.23 40.28
C GLN A 123 -1.94 -11.93 39.04
N VAL A 124 -1.42 -13.14 39.22
CA VAL A 124 -0.88 -13.98 38.16
C VAL A 124 -1.97 -14.43 37.20
N ALA A 125 -3.10 -14.92 37.72
CA ALA A 125 -4.23 -15.40 36.92
C ALA A 125 -4.80 -14.29 36.04
N LEU A 126 -4.98 -13.08 36.59
CA LEU A 126 -5.43 -11.92 35.83
C LEU A 126 -4.43 -11.59 34.72
N SER A 127 -3.14 -11.48 35.05
CA SER A 127 -2.09 -11.17 34.07
C SER A 127 -2.05 -12.14 32.89
N LYS A 128 -2.33 -13.43 33.14
CA LYS A 128 -2.43 -14.46 32.09
C LYS A 128 -3.59 -14.20 31.14
N VAL A 129 -4.75 -13.81 31.67
CA VAL A 129 -5.94 -13.48 30.86
C VAL A 129 -5.65 -12.27 29.96
N GLU A 130 -5.01 -11.22 30.47
CA GLU A 130 -4.71 -10.04 29.66
C GLU A 130 -3.60 -10.28 28.63
N GLY A 131 -2.60 -11.12 28.95
CA GLY A 131 -1.58 -11.54 27.98
C GLY A 131 -2.22 -12.26 26.78
N LEU A 132 -3.09 -13.23 27.05
CA LEU A 132 -3.83 -13.97 26.01
C LEU A 132 -4.79 -13.05 25.22
N THR A 133 -5.43 -12.10 25.89
CA THR A 133 -6.31 -11.11 25.24
C THR A 133 -5.53 -10.27 24.24
N THR A 134 -4.36 -9.76 24.64
CA THR A 134 -3.51 -8.92 23.78
C THR A 134 -3.03 -9.68 22.55
N GLU A 135 -2.55 -10.92 22.74
CA GLU A 135 -2.14 -11.80 21.65
C GLU A 135 -3.28 -12.08 20.66
N THR A 136 -4.47 -12.41 21.17
CA THR A 136 -5.66 -12.72 20.37
C THR A 136 -6.11 -11.52 19.53
N VAL A 137 -6.04 -10.30 20.08
CA VAL A 137 -6.45 -9.09 19.38
C VAL A 137 -5.54 -8.78 18.18
N PHE A 138 -4.22 -8.96 18.32
CA PHE A 138 -3.28 -8.79 17.21
C PHE A 138 -3.37 -9.94 16.19
N ALA A 139 -3.62 -11.17 16.63
CA ALA A 139 -3.87 -12.30 15.73
C ALA A 139 -5.13 -12.07 14.88
N ASN A 140 -6.23 -11.63 15.49
CA ASN A 140 -7.46 -11.29 14.77
C ASN A 140 -7.25 -10.15 13.75
N TRP A 141 -6.42 -9.17 14.10
CA TRP A 141 -6.10 -8.08 13.17
C TRP A 141 -5.28 -8.58 11.97
N ARG A 142 -4.33 -9.50 12.21
CA ARG A 142 -3.60 -10.19 11.14
C ARG A 142 -4.55 -10.93 10.20
N ASP A 143 -5.46 -11.74 10.73
CA ASP A 143 -6.40 -12.52 9.92
C ASP A 143 -7.23 -11.63 8.98
N LYS A 144 -7.67 -10.47 9.48
CA LYS A 144 -8.39 -9.47 8.65
C LYS A 144 -7.50 -8.88 7.56
N THR A 145 -6.21 -8.69 7.85
CA THR A 145 -5.23 -8.22 6.87
C THR A 145 -4.98 -9.28 5.80
N ASP A 146 -4.85 -10.55 6.19
CA ASP A 146 -4.66 -11.69 5.29
C ASP A 146 -5.84 -11.82 4.32
N ILE A 147 -7.08 -11.73 4.82
CA ILE A 147 -8.29 -11.74 3.97
C ILE A 147 -8.27 -10.57 2.97
N LEU A 148 -7.92 -9.36 3.40
CA LEU A 148 -7.86 -8.21 2.50
C LEU A 148 -6.77 -8.36 1.45
N HIS A 149 -5.58 -8.82 1.85
CA HIS A 149 -4.49 -9.07 0.92
C HIS A 149 -4.87 -10.11 -0.14
N GLU A 150 -5.47 -11.23 0.26
CA GLU A 150 -5.97 -12.25 -0.68
C GLU A 150 -6.98 -11.68 -1.67
N ALA A 151 -7.94 -10.88 -1.18
CA ALA A 151 -8.96 -10.27 -2.03
C ALA A 151 -8.37 -9.28 -3.04
N VAL A 152 -7.43 -8.43 -2.62
CA VAL A 152 -6.74 -7.48 -3.51
C VAL A 152 -5.84 -8.21 -4.51
N ALA A 153 -5.17 -9.29 -4.09
CA ALA A 153 -4.33 -10.09 -4.97
C ALA A 153 -5.15 -10.81 -6.06
N SER A 154 -6.36 -11.27 -5.73
CA SER A 154 -7.31 -11.79 -6.72
C SER A 154 -7.69 -10.71 -7.72
N GLU A 155 -8.19 -9.57 -7.22
CA GLU A 155 -8.66 -8.44 -8.04
C GLU A 155 -7.54 -7.88 -8.94
N ARG A 156 -6.28 -7.91 -8.47
CA ARG A 156 -5.11 -7.56 -9.29
C ARG A 156 -5.03 -8.42 -10.55
N GLY A 157 -5.28 -9.72 -10.45
CA GLY A 157 -5.24 -10.64 -11.59
C GLY A 157 -6.28 -10.28 -12.65
N GLU A 158 -7.51 -9.98 -12.22
CA GLU A 158 -8.59 -9.54 -13.12
C GLU A 158 -8.32 -8.14 -13.72
N THR A 159 -7.85 -7.21 -12.89
CA THR A 159 -7.49 -5.84 -13.31
C THR A 159 -6.37 -5.87 -14.36
N GLN A 160 -5.30 -6.63 -14.10
CA GLN A 160 -4.17 -6.77 -15.02
C GLN A 160 -4.59 -7.40 -16.35
N LYS A 161 -5.46 -8.41 -16.32
CA LYS A 161 -6.01 -9.02 -17.54
C LYS A 161 -6.77 -7.99 -18.37
N THR A 162 -7.63 -7.20 -17.73
CA THR A 162 -8.41 -6.15 -18.37
C THR A 162 -7.51 -5.07 -18.97
N PHE A 163 -6.50 -4.62 -18.23
CA PHE A 163 -5.50 -3.68 -18.73
C PHE A 163 -4.80 -4.20 -20.01
N LEU A 164 -4.35 -5.45 -20.00
CA LEU A 164 -3.71 -6.06 -21.17
C LEU A 164 -4.65 -6.18 -22.38
N GLU A 165 -5.94 -6.42 -22.15
CA GLU A 165 -6.96 -6.40 -23.21
C GLU A 165 -7.12 -4.99 -23.80
N ARG A 166 -7.16 -3.95 -22.97
CA ARG A 166 -7.24 -2.55 -23.43
C ARG A 166 -6.01 -2.10 -24.21
N VAL A 167 -4.80 -2.48 -23.77
CA VAL A 167 -3.56 -2.24 -24.53
C VAL A 167 -3.60 -2.90 -25.92
N LYS A 168 -4.21 -4.09 -26.03
CA LYS A 168 -4.38 -4.75 -27.34
C LYS A 168 -5.35 -3.98 -28.24
N VAL A 169 -6.45 -3.48 -27.68
CA VAL A 169 -7.44 -2.65 -28.40
C VAL A 169 -6.78 -1.35 -28.87
N GLU A 170 -6.09 -0.62 -28.01
CA GLU A 170 -5.36 0.61 -28.37
C GLU A 170 -4.40 0.36 -29.54
N LYS A 171 -3.56 -0.68 -29.44
CA LYS A 171 -2.63 -1.06 -30.52
C LYS A 171 -3.33 -1.49 -31.81
N GLN A 172 -4.55 -2.00 -31.73
CA GLN A 172 -5.33 -2.34 -32.92
C GLN A 172 -5.87 -1.07 -33.58
N VAL A 173 -6.50 -0.18 -32.81
CA VAL A 173 -7.04 1.09 -33.33
C VAL A 173 -5.92 1.98 -33.88
N GLU A 174 -4.74 2.03 -33.24
CA GLU A 174 -3.58 2.73 -33.78
C GLU A 174 -3.10 2.15 -35.13
N ARG A 175 -3.14 0.82 -35.28
CA ARG A 175 -2.80 0.17 -36.55
C ARG A 175 -3.82 0.52 -37.63
N ASP A 176 -5.09 0.52 -37.30
CA ASP A 176 -6.18 0.86 -38.22
C ASP A 176 -6.09 2.34 -38.63
N CYS A 177 -5.72 3.24 -37.71
CA CYS A 177 -5.44 4.64 -38.00
C CYS A 177 -4.28 4.80 -39.00
N ARG A 178 -3.16 4.09 -38.78
CA ARG A 178 -2.01 4.11 -39.70
C ARG A 178 -2.34 3.55 -41.08
N LEU A 179 -3.22 2.55 -41.16
CA LEU A 179 -3.70 2.02 -42.43
C LEU A 179 -4.59 3.06 -43.15
N ALA A 180 -5.53 3.68 -42.43
CA ALA A 180 -6.38 4.73 -42.97
C ALA A 180 -5.60 5.98 -43.43
N GLU A 181 -4.53 6.34 -42.71
CA GLU A 181 -3.60 7.40 -43.12
C GLU A 181 -2.89 7.07 -44.43
N ARG A 182 -2.44 5.81 -44.60
CA ARG A 182 -1.85 5.35 -45.86
C ARG A 182 -2.86 5.38 -46.99
N ASP A 183 -4.07 4.86 -46.78
CA ASP A 183 -5.15 4.88 -47.77
C ASP A 183 -5.50 6.32 -48.19
N LYS A 184 -5.56 7.25 -47.23
CA LYS A 184 -5.75 8.68 -47.52
C LYS A 184 -4.58 9.25 -48.32
N SER A 185 -3.35 8.91 -47.97
CA SER A 185 -2.16 9.37 -48.69
C SER A 185 -2.15 8.85 -50.13
N ASP A 186 -2.49 7.59 -50.35
CA ASP A 186 -2.54 6.96 -51.67
C ASP A 186 -3.69 7.55 -52.51
N ALA A 187 -4.86 7.77 -51.90
CA ALA A 187 -5.99 8.46 -52.54
C ALA A 187 -5.65 9.91 -52.89
N LYS A 188 -4.90 10.62 -52.03
CA LYS A 188 -4.40 11.97 -52.31
C LYS A 188 -3.45 12.00 -53.49
N ASN A 189 -2.48 11.10 -53.52
CA ASN A 189 -1.57 10.96 -54.66
C ASN A 189 -2.34 10.68 -55.97
N SER A 190 -3.37 9.83 -55.91
CA SER A 190 -4.25 9.54 -57.05
C SER A 190 -5.07 10.77 -57.49
N PHE A 191 -5.61 11.53 -56.54
CA PHE A 191 -6.32 12.79 -56.80
C PHE A 191 -5.40 13.83 -57.45
N ASP A 192 -4.21 14.05 -56.91
CA ASP A 192 -3.24 15.01 -57.46
C ASP A 192 -2.86 14.64 -58.90
N ASN A 193 -2.66 13.35 -59.19
CA ASN A 193 -2.46 12.86 -60.56
C ASN A 193 -3.68 13.13 -61.47
N ALA A 194 -4.90 12.95 -60.97
CA ALA A 194 -6.13 13.23 -61.70
C ALA A 194 -6.31 14.73 -61.99
N VAL A 195 -5.94 15.61 -61.04
CA VAL A 195 -5.92 17.07 -61.22
C VAL A 195 -4.97 17.45 -62.35
N VAL A 196 -3.74 16.91 -62.35
CA VAL A 196 -2.76 17.16 -63.41
C VAL A 196 -3.28 16.67 -64.78
N ALA A 197 -3.89 15.49 -64.83
CA ALA A 197 -4.46 14.96 -66.07
C ALA A 197 -5.64 15.81 -66.60
N ALA A 198 -6.54 16.25 -65.70
CA ALA A 198 -7.66 17.12 -66.05
C ALA A 198 -7.18 18.49 -66.54
N GLN A 199 -6.14 19.06 -65.91
CA GLN A 199 -5.55 20.32 -66.35
C GLN A 199 -4.97 20.18 -67.76
N ARG A 200 -4.22 19.11 -68.04
CA ARG A 200 -3.71 18.84 -69.39
C ARG A 200 -4.83 18.69 -70.42
N ALA A 201 -5.92 18.01 -70.08
CA ALA A 201 -7.07 17.86 -70.97
C ALA A 201 -7.72 19.23 -71.28
N ARG A 202 -7.83 20.11 -70.27
CA ARG A 202 -8.31 21.49 -70.43
C ARG A 202 -7.36 22.35 -71.25
N ASP A 203 -6.05 22.27 -71.01
CA ASP A 203 -5.05 23.02 -71.76
C ASP A 203 -5.07 22.62 -73.25
N VAL A 204 -5.19 21.32 -73.54
CA VAL A 204 -5.36 20.79 -74.91
C VAL A 204 -6.67 21.26 -75.54
N ALA A 205 -7.76 21.31 -74.78
CA ALA A 205 -9.04 21.84 -75.26
C ALA A 205 -8.95 23.34 -75.57
N ALA A 206 -8.39 24.15 -74.66
CA ALA A 206 -8.20 25.59 -74.83
C ALA A 206 -7.23 25.92 -75.98
N GLU A 207 -6.14 25.15 -76.14
CA GLU A 207 -5.23 25.31 -77.28
C GLU A 207 -5.92 24.98 -78.60
N SER A 208 -6.78 23.95 -78.62
CA SER A 208 -7.57 23.61 -79.82
C SER A 208 -8.60 24.68 -80.16
N GLU A 209 -9.24 25.29 -79.16
CA GLU A 209 -10.18 26.39 -79.32
C GLU A 209 -9.49 27.66 -79.83
N LYS A 210 -8.28 27.95 -79.33
CA LYS A 210 -7.44 29.05 -79.83
C LYS A 210 -7.01 28.84 -81.27
N ARG A 211 -6.57 27.62 -81.63
CA ARG A 211 -6.27 27.26 -83.04
C ARG A 211 -7.51 27.40 -83.94
N LEU A 212 -8.70 27.14 -83.41
CA LEU A 212 -9.97 27.35 -84.11
C LEU A 212 -10.26 28.83 -84.39
N THR A 213 -10.05 29.71 -83.40
CA THR A 213 -10.23 31.17 -83.58
C THR A 213 -9.20 31.76 -84.53
N ASP A 214 -7.93 31.33 -84.46
CA ASP A 214 -6.86 31.82 -85.33
C ASP A 214 -7.08 31.37 -86.79
N VAL A 215 -7.46 30.11 -87.02
CA VAL A 215 -7.78 29.59 -88.37
C VAL A 215 -9.08 30.20 -88.93
N GLY A 216 -10.06 30.52 -88.08
CA GLY A 216 -11.28 31.24 -88.47
C GLY A 216 -11.02 32.70 -88.88
N ALA A 217 -10.07 33.38 -88.23
CA ALA A 217 -9.64 34.74 -88.56
C ALA A 217 -8.83 34.79 -89.88
N ASP A 218 -7.97 33.81 -90.14
CA ASP A 218 -7.26 33.69 -91.44
C ASP A 218 -8.20 33.33 -92.60
N ALA A 219 -9.28 32.60 -92.34
CA ALA A 219 -10.29 32.26 -93.34
C ALA A 219 -11.23 33.41 -93.71
N THR A 220 -11.41 34.40 -92.83
CA THR A 220 -12.31 35.56 -93.04
C THR A 220 -11.61 36.78 -93.63
N SER A 221 -10.27 36.78 -93.69
CA SER A 221 -9.46 37.87 -94.24
C SER A 221 -9.04 37.69 -95.71
N ALA A 222 -9.35 36.54 -96.33
CA ALA A 222 -9.09 36.30 -97.75
C ALA A 222 -10.33 36.60 -98.60
N ASP A 223 -10.25 37.66 -99.42
CA ASP A 223 -11.26 38.16 -100.38
C ASP A 223 -12.19 37.10 -100.97
N PHE A 224 -13.50 37.31 -100.80
CA PHE A 224 -14.57 36.45 -101.27
C PHE A 224 -14.81 36.62 -102.79
N GLY A 225 -13.93 36.04 -103.61
CA GLY A 225 -14.08 35.98 -105.08
C GLY A 225 -14.83 34.72 -105.55
N TRP A 226 -15.97 34.90 -106.22
CA TRP A 226 -16.78 33.82 -106.79
C TRP A 226 -16.18 33.32 -108.13
N GLY A 227 -15.46 32.21 -108.11
CA GLY A 227 -14.98 31.50 -109.32
C GLY A 227 -14.86 29.98 -109.07
N PRO A 228 -14.70 29.12 -110.10
CA PRO A 228 -14.81 27.65 -109.98
C PRO A 228 -13.86 26.96 -108.97
N GLY A 229 -12.79 27.63 -108.52
CA GLY A 229 -11.94 27.19 -107.40
C GLY A 229 -12.57 27.40 -106.00
N SER A 230 -13.70 28.10 -105.89
CA SER A 230 -14.41 28.37 -104.63
C SER A 230 -15.15 27.15 -104.07
N LEU A 231 -15.61 26.23 -104.92
CA LEU A 231 -16.28 24.98 -104.50
C LEU A 231 -15.32 24.00 -103.81
N PHE A 232 -14.03 23.96 -104.22
CA PHE A 232 -13.00 23.20 -103.51
C PHE A 232 -12.65 23.82 -102.15
N LYS A 233 -12.70 25.15 -102.03
CA LYS A 233 -12.51 25.85 -100.75
C LYS A 233 -13.70 25.60 -99.80
N ILE A 234 -14.93 25.62 -100.29
CA ILE A 234 -16.15 25.30 -99.51
C ILE A 234 -16.14 23.82 -99.07
N GLY A 235 -15.74 22.90 -99.95
CA GLY A 235 -15.56 21.49 -99.62
C GLY A 235 -14.47 21.29 -98.56
N ALA A 236 -13.30 21.89 -98.72
CA ALA A 236 -12.24 21.86 -97.70
C ALA A 236 -12.68 22.52 -96.37
N PHE A 237 -13.56 23.54 -96.41
CA PHE A 237 -14.14 24.21 -95.25
C PHE A 237 -15.11 23.31 -94.48
N LEU A 238 -15.99 22.61 -95.19
CA LEU A 238 -16.96 21.69 -94.60
C LEU A 238 -16.27 20.45 -94.05
N THR A 239 -15.30 19.87 -94.77
CA THR A 239 -14.55 18.71 -94.28
C THR A 239 -13.63 19.07 -93.11
N ARG A 240 -13.00 20.26 -93.10
CA ARG A 240 -12.27 20.77 -91.91
C ARG A 240 -13.22 21.10 -90.76
N GLY A 241 -14.35 21.74 -91.02
CA GLY A 241 -15.34 22.08 -89.99
C GLY A 241 -15.94 20.86 -89.31
N ILE A 242 -16.20 19.79 -90.08
CA ILE A 242 -16.67 18.51 -89.56
C ILE A 242 -15.56 17.80 -88.78
N TYR A 243 -14.32 17.76 -89.29
CA TYR A 243 -13.19 17.14 -88.60
C TYR A 243 -12.83 17.87 -87.30
N HIS A 244 -12.86 19.21 -87.31
CA HIS A 244 -12.61 20.04 -86.13
C HIS A 244 -13.77 20.03 -85.13
N GLY A 245 -15.01 20.00 -85.60
CA GLY A 245 -16.18 19.80 -84.73
C GLY A 245 -16.13 18.45 -84.00
N PHE A 246 -15.66 17.40 -84.69
CA PHE A 246 -15.44 16.07 -84.09
C PHE A 246 -14.27 16.06 -83.10
N ASP A 247 -13.19 16.81 -83.39
CA ASP A 247 -12.02 16.93 -82.51
C ASP A 247 -12.36 17.72 -81.21
N VAL A 248 -13.09 18.83 -81.33
CA VAL A 248 -13.61 19.59 -80.17
C VAL A 248 -14.63 18.77 -79.37
N TYR A 249 -15.48 18.02 -80.05
CA TYR A 249 -16.46 17.15 -79.40
C TYR A 249 -15.77 16.02 -78.60
N ASN A 250 -14.77 15.35 -79.18
CA ASN A 250 -14.02 14.32 -78.48
C ASN A 250 -13.23 14.91 -77.29
N LYS A 251 -12.55 16.05 -77.46
CA LYS A 251 -11.80 16.70 -76.38
C LYS A 251 -12.69 17.27 -75.27
N SER A 252 -13.86 17.79 -75.61
CA SER A 252 -14.85 18.24 -74.62
C SER A 252 -15.51 17.07 -73.87
N ARG A 253 -15.67 15.91 -74.53
CA ARG A 253 -16.07 14.66 -73.88
C ARG A 253 -15.01 14.18 -72.90
N ASP A 254 -13.74 14.17 -73.32
CA ASP A 254 -12.61 13.77 -72.48
C ASP A 254 -12.44 14.73 -71.28
N ALA A 255 -12.67 16.03 -71.47
CA ALA A 255 -12.68 17.02 -70.39
C ALA A 255 -13.82 16.78 -69.39
N ARG A 256 -15.03 16.45 -69.86
CA ARG A 256 -16.17 16.10 -68.98
C ARG A 256 -15.95 14.81 -68.21
N GLU A 257 -15.34 13.81 -68.84
CA GLU A 257 -14.99 12.54 -68.20
C GLU A 257 -13.92 12.75 -67.11
N ALA A 258 -12.93 13.60 -67.38
CA ALA A 258 -11.92 14.01 -66.39
C ALA A 258 -12.54 14.77 -65.20
N GLU A 259 -13.51 15.65 -65.45
CA GLU A 259 -14.23 16.41 -64.41
C GLU A 259 -15.09 15.50 -63.52
N SER A 260 -15.83 14.56 -64.12
CA SER A 260 -16.59 13.54 -63.38
C SER A 260 -15.67 12.67 -62.51
N LYS A 261 -14.50 12.28 -63.04
CA LYS A 261 -13.49 11.52 -62.29
C LYS A 261 -12.95 12.33 -61.11
N LEU A 262 -12.65 13.61 -61.29
CA LEU A 262 -12.16 14.50 -60.24
C LEU A 262 -13.20 14.71 -59.13
N GLU A 263 -14.47 14.88 -59.48
CA GLU A 263 -15.55 14.95 -58.50
C GLU A 263 -15.68 13.66 -57.68
N SER A 264 -15.61 12.49 -58.33
CA SER A 264 -15.68 11.20 -57.64
C SER A 264 -14.53 11.02 -56.64
N GLN A 265 -13.31 11.37 -57.04
CA GLN A 265 -12.11 11.31 -56.19
C GLN A 265 -12.17 12.34 -55.05
N SER A 266 -12.69 13.54 -55.30
CA SER A 266 -12.91 14.56 -54.27
C SER A 266 -13.91 14.12 -53.21
N ARG A 267 -14.98 13.39 -53.59
CA ARG A 267 -15.95 12.82 -52.65
C ARG A 267 -15.31 11.71 -51.81
N MET A 268 -14.53 10.84 -52.44
CA MET A 268 -13.81 9.76 -51.76
C MET A 268 -12.79 10.30 -50.74
N LEU A 269 -11.97 11.28 -51.12
CA LEU A 269 -11.01 11.93 -50.22
C LEU A 269 -11.71 12.53 -48.99
N ARG A 270 -12.82 13.27 -49.20
CA ARG A 270 -13.61 13.85 -48.10
C ARG A 270 -14.21 12.78 -47.19
N GLN A 271 -14.60 11.63 -47.73
CA GLN A 271 -15.11 10.51 -46.95
C GLN A 271 -14.00 9.87 -46.09
N LEU A 272 -12.82 9.64 -46.68
CA LEU A 272 -11.65 9.13 -45.96
C LEU A 272 -11.18 10.10 -44.87
N GLU A 273 -11.23 11.41 -45.12
CA GLU A 273 -10.91 12.43 -44.11
C GLU A 273 -11.83 12.36 -42.89
N ARG A 274 -13.13 12.15 -43.10
CA ARG A 274 -14.08 11.96 -41.99
C ARG A 274 -13.82 10.66 -41.24
N GLN A 275 -13.53 9.57 -41.96
CA GLN A 275 -13.22 8.28 -41.33
C GLN A 275 -11.95 8.37 -40.48
N LEU A 276 -10.89 9.01 -40.99
CA LEU A 276 -9.65 9.22 -40.25
C LEU A 276 -9.90 10.05 -38.99
N PHE A 277 -10.70 11.12 -39.07
CA PHE A 277 -11.08 11.90 -37.90
C PHE A 277 -11.83 11.06 -36.84
N ILE A 278 -12.76 10.20 -37.27
CA ILE A 278 -13.48 9.28 -36.35
C ILE A 278 -12.50 8.32 -35.68
N ILE A 279 -11.65 7.64 -36.46
CA ILE A 279 -10.67 6.67 -35.94
C ILE A 279 -9.66 7.35 -35.00
N GLN A 280 -9.26 8.59 -35.28
CA GLN A 280 -8.35 9.35 -34.42
C GLN A 280 -8.99 9.64 -33.05
N ASN A 281 -10.28 10.02 -33.02
CA ASN A 281 -11.00 10.17 -31.76
C ASN A 281 -11.10 8.83 -31.00
N ASP A 282 -11.27 7.71 -31.71
CA ASP A 282 -11.27 6.37 -31.11
C ASP A 282 -9.89 6.01 -30.52
N VAL A 283 -8.78 6.42 -31.17
CA VAL A 283 -7.42 6.28 -30.62
C VAL A 283 -7.29 7.07 -29.32
N ASP A 284 -7.72 8.34 -29.30
CA ASP A 284 -7.61 9.20 -28.12
C ASP A 284 -8.46 8.67 -26.95
N ALA A 285 -9.66 8.16 -27.24
CA ALA A 285 -10.52 7.50 -26.27
C ALA A 285 -9.88 6.21 -25.72
N ALA A 286 -9.32 5.36 -26.59
CA ALA A 286 -8.64 4.14 -26.19
C ALA A 286 -7.40 4.42 -25.33
N LYS A 287 -6.59 5.43 -25.69
CA LYS A 287 -5.43 5.86 -24.89
C LYS A 287 -5.84 6.35 -23.50
N SER A 288 -6.88 7.17 -23.43
CA SER A 288 -7.41 7.64 -22.14
C SER A 288 -7.88 6.48 -21.28
N GLU A 289 -8.57 5.49 -21.85
CA GLU A 289 -9.02 4.31 -21.13
C GLU A 289 -7.84 3.44 -20.66
N THR A 290 -6.85 3.18 -21.51
CA THR A 290 -5.64 2.41 -21.13
C THR A 290 -4.88 3.10 -20.01
N GLN A 291 -4.74 4.43 -20.05
CA GLN A 291 -4.07 5.18 -19.00
C GLN A 291 -4.79 5.04 -17.65
N LYS A 292 -6.13 5.16 -17.62
CA LYS A 292 -6.92 4.95 -16.39
C LYS A 292 -6.67 3.56 -15.79
N TRP A 293 -6.66 2.51 -16.62
CA TRP A 293 -6.41 1.15 -16.14
C TRP A 293 -4.98 0.93 -15.66
N LYS A 294 -4.00 1.61 -16.26
CA LYS A 294 -2.63 1.63 -15.77
C LYS A 294 -2.55 2.22 -14.36
N ASP A 295 -3.20 3.36 -14.15
CA ASP A 295 -3.23 4.04 -12.84
C ASP A 295 -3.90 3.16 -11.77
N VAL A 296 -4.97 2.43 -12.12
CA VAL A 296 -5.60 1.44 -11.25
C VAL A 296 -4.63 0.30 -10.91
N CYS A 297 -3.91 -0.27 -11.89
CA CYS A 297 -2.93 -1.33 -11.63
C CYS A 297 -1.82 -0.87 -10.67
N GLU A 298 -1.27 0.33 -10.89
CA GLU A 298 -0.26 0.91 -10.01
C GLU A 298 -0.80 1.12 -8.58
N ALA A 299 -2.05 1.55 -8.45
CA ALA A 299 -2.70 1.70 -7.15
C ALA A 299 -2.90 0.36 -6.43
N VAL A 300 -3.27 -0.70 -7.15
CA VAL A 300 -3.41 -2.06 -6.60
C VAL A 300 -2.07 -2.59 -6.10
N ASP A 301 -1.00 -2.39 -6.88
CA ASP A 301 0.35 -2.83 -6.54
C ASP A 301 0.84 -2.16 -5.25
N VAL A 302 0.66 -0.84 -5.15
CA VAL A 302 0.98 -0.08 -3.93
C VAL A 302 0.16 -0.56 -2.72
N ALA A 303 -1.12 -0.90 -2.90
CA ALA A 303 -1.94 -1.43 -1.82
C ALA A 303 -1.44 -2.79 -1.33
N LEU A 304 -1.04 -3.69 -2.24
CA LEU A 304 -0.48 -5.01 -1.89
C LEU A 304 0.85 -4.92 -1.16
N ASP A 305 1.75 -4.05 -1.61
CA ASP A 305 3.04 -3.84 -0.96
C ASP A 305 2.85 -3.36 0.48
N ASN A 306 1.93 -2.40 0.68
CA ASN A 306 1.58 -1.91 2.01
C ASN A 306 0.93 -3.01 2.88
N LEU A 307 0.01 -3.81 2.34
CA LEU A 307 -0.61 -4.91 3.09
C LEU A 307 0.42 -5.98 3.48
N THR A 308 1.35 -6.32 2.59
CA THR A 308 2.44 -7.26 2.86
C THR A 308 3.34 -6.76 3.99
N ALA A 309 3.76 -5.49 3.92
CA ALA A 309 4.55 -4.86 4.97
C ALA A 309 3.79 -4.81 6.30
N LEU A 310 2.48 -4.55 6.27
CA LEU A 310 1.63 -4.56 7.44
C LEU A 310 1.58 -5.95 8.09
N GLN A 311 1.33 -7.02 7.31
CA GLN A 311 1.31 -8.41 7.82
C GLN A 311 2.63 -8.80 8.49
N TYR A 312 3.75 -8.41 7.88
CA TYR A 312 5.08 -8.66 8.44
C TYR A 312 5.22 -8.02 9.82
N HIS A 313 4.90 -6.73 9.95
CA HIS A 313 5.06 -6.05 11.23
C HIS A 313 4.00 -6.47 12.28
N ILE A 314 2.77 -6.83 11.88
CA ILE A 314 1.78 -7.40 12.81
C ILE A 314 2.32 -8.71 13.39
N ARG A 315 2.98 -9.54 12.57
CA ARG A 315 3.59 -10.79 13.02
C ARG A 315 4.67 -10.56 14.09
N GLU A 316 5.51 -9.55 13.92
CA GLU A 316 6.53 -9.20 14.93
C GLU A 316 5.87 -8.75 16.25
N MET A 317 4.78 -7.97 16.18
CA MET A 317 4.00 -7.61 17.38
C MET A 317 3.35 -8.82 18.05
N VAL A 318 2.77 -9.74 17.27
CA VAL A 318 2.23 -11.01 17.81
C VAL A 318 3.35 -11.78 18.52
N ARG A 319 4.53 -11.92 17.91
CA ARG A 319 5.67 -12.60 18.51
C ARG A 319 6.10 -11.98 19.85
N TYR A 320 6.11 -10.66 19.93
CA TYR A 320 6.40 -9.95 21.18
C TYR A 320 5.39 -10.32 22.29
N PHE A 321 4.09 -10.23 21.98
CA PHE A 321 3.04 -10.54 22.97
C PHE A 321 2.97 -12.02 23.32
N SER A 322 3.14 -12.93 22.37
CA SER A 322 3.25 -14.37 22.67
C SER A 322 4.43 -14.65 23.59
N THR A 323 5.58 -13.98 23.40
CA THR A 323 6.74 -14.11 24.28
C THR A 323 6.43 -13.62 25.69
N LEU A 324 5.74 -12.48 25.83
CA LEU A 324 5.28 -11.97 27.12
C LEU A 324 4.30 -12.95 27.80
N SER A 325 3.33 -13.47 27.04
CA SER A 325 2.36 -14.47 27.51
C SER A 325 3.04 -15.75 28.01
N VAL A 326 4.05 -16.25 27.30
CA VAL A 326 4.85 -17.40 27.74
C VAL A 326 5.58 -17.10 29.05
N GLN A 327 6.17 -15.91 29.20
CA GLN A 327 6.84 -15.50 30.44
C GLN A 327 5.88 -15.37 31.62
N ILE A 328 4.66 -14.86 31.38
CA ILE A 328 3.57 -14.86 32.37
C ILE A 328 3.15 -16.31 32.71
N GLY A 329 3.13 -17.20 31.72
CA GLY A 329 2.89 -18.63 31.90
C GLY A 329 3.91 -19.28 32.84
N PHE A 330 5.20 -19.06 32.62
CA PHE A 330 6.26 -19.57 33.51
C PHE A 330 6.16 -18.98 34.93
N LEU A 331 5.88 -17.68 35.05
CA LEU A 331 5.62 -17.06 36.35
C LEU A 331 4.44 -17.74 37.04
N SER A 332 3.37 -18.03 36.29
CA SER A 332 2.17 -18.67 36.83
C SER A 332 2.39 -20.09 37.30
N GLU A 333 3.13 -20.88 36.52
CA GLU A 333 3.49 -22.24 36.89
C GLU A 333 4.30 -22.23 38.19
N ARG A 334 5.37 -21.45 38.26
CA ARG A 334 6.23 -21.36 39.45
C ARG A 334 5.49 -20.88 40.69
N CYS A 335 4.60 -19.90 40.56
CA CYS A 335 3.77 -19.45 41.66
C CYS A 335 2.81 -20.53 42.15
N ASN A 336 2.12 -21.23 41.24
CA ASN A 336 0.97 -22.07 41.61
C ASN A 336 1.34 -23.53 41.86
N SER A 337 2.31 -24.11 41.14
CA SER A 337 2.66 -25.53 41.26
C SER A 337 3.82 -25.80 42.20
N GLU A 338 4.81 -24.91 42.25
CA GLU A 338 6.03 -25.08 43.04
C GLU A 338 5.89 -24.33 44.36
N PHE A 339 5.75 -23.01 44.31
CA PHE A 339 5.82 -22.16 45.49
C PHE A 339 4.59 -22.23 46.39
N HIS A 340 3.38 -22.17 45.83
CA HIS A 340 2.17 -22.28 46.65
C HIS A 340 2.05 -23.65 47.30
N LYS A 341 2.36 -24.71 46.56
CA LYS A 341 2.35 -26.08 47.06
C LYS A 341 3.35 -26.27 48.20
N PHE A 342 4.60 -25.84 48.00
CA PHE A 342 5.65 -25.88 49.01
C PHE A 342 5.21 -25.18 50.31
N VAL A 343 4.69 -23.95 50.20
CA VAL A 343 4.26 -23.17 51.37
C VAL A 343 3.13 -23.85 52.14
N LEU A 344 2.18 -24.48 51.44
CA LEU A 344 1.07 -25.18 52.10
C LEU A 344 1.49 -26.50 52.77
N GLU A 345 2.44 -27.22 52.16
CA GLU A 345 2.95 -28.49 52.68
C GLU A 345 3.84 -28.26 53.92
N SER A 346 4.75 -27.28 53.89
CA SER A 346 5.63 -26.96 55.02
C SER A 346 4.92 -26.28 56.21
N GLU A 347 3.73 -25.70 56.02
CA GLU A 347 2.91 -25.14 57.13
C GLU A 347 2.03 -26.21 57.83
N SER A 348 2.06 -27.47 57.37
CA SER A 348 1.18 -28.53 57.86
C SER A 348 1.72 -29.32 59.07
N ASP A 349 2.99 -29.14 59.44
CA ASP A 349 3.60 -29.82 60.59
C ASP A 349 3.20 -29.17 61.94
N GLU A 350 2.70 -30.00 62.86
CA GLU A 350 2.12 -29.60 64.15
C GLU A 350 3.13 -28.98 65.16
N THR A 351 4.42 -28.93 64.82
CA THR A 351 5.53 -28.46 65.67
C THR A 351 5.67 -26.93 65.73
N GLY A 352 5.09 -26.20 64.78
CA GLY A 352 4.86 -24.75 64.87
C GLY A 352 6.02 -23.82 64.45
N GLU A 353 7.17 -24.35 64.03
CA GLU A 353 8.26 -23.60 63.42
C GLU A 353 8.77 -24.36 62.20
N ALA A 354 8.91 -23.68 61.05
CA ALA A 354 9.46 -24.28 59.83
C ALA A 354 10.96 -24.58 60.02
N ASP A 355 11.41 -25.73 59.54
CA ASP A 355 12.82 -26.11 59.60
C ASP A 355 13.68 -25.15 58.75
N GLN A 356 14.95 -25.00 59.14
CA GLN A 356 15.86 -24.06 58.48
C GLN A 356 16.08 -24.40 57.00
N ASP A 357 16.07 -25.69 56.66
CA ASP A 357 16.19 -26.18 55.28
C ASP A 357 14.98 -25.76 54.43
N ASP A 358 13.76 -25.85 54.98
CA ASP A 358 12.53 -25.38 54.32
C ASP A 358 12.56 -23.87 54.07
N PHE A 359 13.10 -23.11 55.02
CA PHE A 359 13.25 -21.67 54.85
C PHE A 359 14.26 -21.32 53.75
N GLU A 360 15.36 -22.07 53.64
CA GLU A 360 16.35 -21.88 52.57
C GLU A 360 15.78 -22.22 51.18
N GLU A 361 14.99 -23.30 51.07
CA GLU A 361 14.29 -23.66 49.83
C GLU A 361 13.25 -22.61 49.43
N LEU A 362 12.46 -22.11 50.39
CA LEU A 362 11.51 -21.02 50.17
C LEU A 362 12.20 -19.78 49.59
N LEU A 363 13.36 -19.41 50.15
CA LEU A 363 14.12 -18.25 49.70
C LEU A 363 14.62 -18.42 48.26
N ASP A 364 15.03 -19.63 47.85
CA ASP A 364 15.45 -19.87 46.48
C ASP A 364 14.27 -19.78 45.50
N LEU A 365 13.13 -20.42 45.80
CA LEU A 365 11.91 -20.31 45.00
C LEU A 365 11.40 -18.87 44.91
N ALA A 366 11.45 -18.13 46.02
CA ALA A 366 11.07 -16.73 46.07
C ALA A 366 11.96 -15.86 45.17
N ARG A 367 13.29 -16.07 45.19
CA ARG A 367 14.23 -15.37 44.28
C ARG A 367 13.87 -15.65 42.82
N GLN A 368 13.62 -16.91 42.50
CA GLN A 368 13.21 -17.35 41.17
C GLN A 368 11.96 -16.59 40.69
N ILE A 369 10.90 -16.54 41.50
CA ILE A 369 9.66 -15.83 41.16
C ILE A 369 9.90 -14.33 40.98
N LYS A 370 10.66 -13.71 41.88
CA LYS A 370 10.99 -12.27 41.79
C LYS A 370 11.66 -11.92 40.46
N ILE A 371 12.59 -12.75 39.99
CA ILE A 371 13.29 -12.51 38.71
C ILE A 371 12.29 -12.53 37.55
N PHE A 372 11.45 -13.55 37.46
CA PHE A 372 10.44 -13.63 36.39
C PHE A 372 9.43 -12.48 36.46
N ALA A 373 8.99 -12.10 37.66
CA ALA A 373 8.10 -10.97 37.86
C ALA A 373 8.74 -9.65 37.39
N LEU A 374 10.02 -9.42 37.68
CA LEU A 374 10.75 -8.23 37.23
C LEU A 374 10.93 -8.21 35.70
N ILE A 375 11.13 -9.35 35.04
CA ILE A 375 11.20 -9.43 33.57
C ILE A 375 9.85 -9.05 32.94
N VAL A 376 8.76 -9.67 33.43
CA VAL A 376 7.41 -9.41 32.96
C VAL A 376 7.06 -7.94 33.16
N HIS A 377 7.37 -7.40 34.34
CA HIS A 377 7.23 -5.97 34.65
C HIS A 377 7.98 -5.10 33.64
N ALA A 378 9.28 -5.33 33.47
CA ALA A 378 10.12 -4.51 32.61
C ALA A 378 9.59 -4.46 31.17
N LYS A 379 9.28 -5.62 30.58
CA LYS A 379 8.75 -5.70 29.22
C LYS A 379 7.40 -5.03 29.09
N ALA A 380 6.45 -5.37 29.95
CA ALA A 380 5.10 -4.81 29.89
C ALA A 380 5.10 -3.28 30.10
N LYS A 381 5.94 -2.78 31.01
CA LYS A 381 6.10 -1.34 31.29
C LYS A 381 6.70 -0.59 30.11
N VAL A 382 7.70 -1.16 29.44
CA VAL A 382 8.29 -0.55 28.24
C VAL A 382 7.22 -0.35 27.19
N TYR A 383 6.44 -1.38 26.87
CA TYR A 383 5.39 -1.24 25.86
C TYR A 383 4.31 -0.23 26.29
N ALA A 384 3.90 -0.22 27.56
CA ALA A 384 2.94 0.75 28.07
C ALA A 384 3.44 2.20 27.91
N ASN A 385 4.68 2.48 28.31
CA ASN A 385 5.30 3.81 28.19
C ASN A 385 5.50 4.23 26.73
N VAL A 386 6.01 3.31 25.90
CA VAL A 386 6.16 3.54 24.45
C VAL A 386 4.81 3.86 23.81
N SER A 387 3.75 3.14 24.20
CA SER A 387 2.42 3.39 23.66
C SER A 387 1.93 4.80 23.96
N GLU A 388 2.12 5.26 25.19
CA GLU A 388 1.72 6.59 25.65
C GLU A 388 2.55 7.71 25.00
N HIS A 389 3.88 7.57 24.97
CA HIS A 389 4.79 8.64 24.57
C HIS A 389 5.12 8.65 23.08
N GLU A 390 5.21 7.47 22.46
CA GLU A 390 5.70 7.31 21.08
C GLU A 390 4.61 6.87 20.11
N LEU A 391 3.63 6.05 20.51
CA LEU A 391 2.66 5.48 19.55
C LEU A 391 1.41 6.35 19.37
N PHE A 392 0.81 6.87 20.43
CA PHE A 392 -0.44 7.63 20.32
C PHE A 392 -0.33 8.91 19.49
N LYS A 393 0.85 9.54 19.45
CA LYS A 393 1.14 10.66 18.55
C LYS A 393 0.93 10.28 17.08
N GLY A 394 1.30 9.07 16.69
CA GLY A 394 1.11 8.59 15.32
C GLY A 394 -0.36 8.40 14.97
N PHE A 395 -1.18 7.88 15.89
CA PHE A 395 -2.64 7.79 15.68
C PHE A 395 -3.34 9.15 15.63
N GLN A 396 -2.84 10.13 16.39
CA GLN A 396 -3.31 11.52 16.28
C GLN A 396 -2.99 12.10 14.90
N LEU A 397 -1.79 11.87 14.36
CA LEU A 397 -1.44 12.27 12.99
C LEU A 397 -2.39 11.65 11.98
N ILE A 398 -2.64 10.35 12.05
CA ILE A 398 -3.59 9.65 11.17
C ILE A 398 -4.99 10.26 11.26
N SER A 399 -5.47 10.57 12.47
CA SER A 399 -6.78 11.19 12.69
C SER A 399 -6.88 12.59 12.07
N CYS A 400 -5.79 13.37 12.13
CA CYS A 400 -5.71 14.67 11.46
C CYS A 400 -5.72 14.54 9.94
N LEU A 401 -5.07 13.50 9.40
CA LEU A 401 -5.09 13.21 7.97
C LEU A 401 -6.52 12.93 7.48
N SER A 402 -7.32 12.16 8.21
CA SER A 402 -8.71 11.89 7.84
C SER A 402 -9.65 13.12 7.77
N ASN A 403 -9.27 14.27 8.34
CA ASN A 403 -10.08 15.50 8.35
C ASN A 403 -9.74 16.46 7.19
N ARG A 404 -9.63 15.93 5.98
CA ARG A 404 -9.28 16.67 4.76
C ARG A 404 -10.23 17.84 4.49
N ASN A 405 -9.66 18.97 4.03
CA ASN A 405 -10.39 20.02 3.31
C ASN A 405 -10.00 19.98 1.82
N PRO A 406 -10.81 19.37 0.92
CA PRO A 406 -10.42 19.05 -0.46
C PRO A 406 -10.10 20.25 -1.36
N SER A 407 -10.42 21.46 -0.90
CA SER A 407 -10.37 22.70 -1.68
C SER A 407 -9.00 23.39 -1.73
N LEU A 408 -8.01 22.94 -0.95
CA LEU A 408 -6.77 23.70 -0.73
C LEU A 408 -5.49 23.10 -1.33
N ILE A 409 -5.45 21.80 -1.62
CA ILE A 409 -4.22 21.08 -2.02
C ILE A 409 -4.56 19.93 -2.97
N SER A 410 -3.71 19.64 -3.95
CA SER A 410 -3.86 18.47 -4.83
C SER A 410 -3.68 17.15 -4.06
N ASP A 411 -4.32 16.06 -4.53
CA ASP A 411 -4.21 14.74 -3.88
C ASP A 411 -2.76 14.26 -3.78
N ARG A 412 -1.96 14.52 -4.82
CA ARG A 412 -0.55 14.12 -4.87
C ARG A 412 0.27 14.83 -3.80
N GLU A 413 0.19 16.15 -3.73
CA GLU A 413 0.93 16.95 -2.77
C GLU A 413 0.50 16.63 -1.33
N TYR A 414 -0.78 16.36 -1.11
CA TYR A 414 -1.30 15.91 0.17
C TYR A 414 -0.70 14.54 0.59
N ILE A 415 -0.67 13.56 -0.32
CA ILE A 415 -0.09 12.23 -0.04
C ILE A 415 1.42 12.33 0.24
N GLU A 416 2.15 13.09 -0.57
CA GLU A 416 3.61 13.28 -0.40
C GLU A 416 3.92 13.95 0.95
N ARG A 417 3.16 15.00 1.32
CA ARG A 417 3.31 15.66 2.61
C ARG A 417 2.98 14.73 3.78
N SER A 418 1.87 14.00 3.68
CA SER A 418 1.41 13.06 4.72
C SER A 418 2.44 11.95 4.93
N ALA A 419 2.99 11.40 3.85
CA ALA A 419 4.05 10.40 3.89
C ALA A 419 5.32 10.97 4.55
N GLY A 420 5.69 12.21 4.25
CA GLY A 420 6.82 12.89 4.88
C GLY A 420 6.64 13.06 6.39
N GLU A 421 5.48 13.57 6.83
CA GLU A 421 5.16 13.74 8.26
C GLU A 421 5.15 12.40 9.02
N LEU A 422 4.56 11.36 8.42
CA LEU A 422 4.55 10.00 8.98
C LEU A 422 5.96 9.38 9.04
N THR A 423 6.82 9.64 8.06
CA THR A 423 8.20 9.15 8.04
C THR A 423 9.03 9.78 9.16
N VAL A 424 8.90 11.10 9.34
CA VAL A 424 9.55 11.82 10.45
C VAL A 424 9.07 11.27 11.80
N TYR A 425 7.76 11.05 11.94
CA TYR A 425 7.18 10.41 13.11
C TYR A 425 7.80 9.03 13.38
N ARG A 426 7.81 8.14 12.38
CA ARG A 426 8.33 6.77 12.50
C ARG A 426 9.75 6.76 13.02
N ASN A 427 10.63 7.54 12.39
CA ASN A 427 12.04 7.62 12.75
C ASN A 427 12.24 8.15 14.18
N SER A 428 11.44 9.15 14.58
CA SER A 428 11.46 9.68 15.95
C SER A 428 11.01 8.62 16.97
N ALA A 429 9.92 7.91 16.68
CA ALA A 429 9.37 6.89 17.57
C ALA A 429 10.30 5.68 17.72
N GLU A 430 10.95 5.23 16.65
CA GLU A 430 11.94 4.14 16.71
C GLU A 430 13.13 4.47 17.61
N SER A 431 13.59 5.72 17.56
CA SER A 431 14.64 6.23 18.46
C SER A 431 14.17 6.33 19.91
N GLY A 432 12.95 6.84 20.13
CA GLY A 432 12.32 6.88 21.46
C GLY A 432 12.15 5.50 22.09
N ILE A 433 11.73 4.50 21.30
CA ILE A 433 11.60 3.10 21.72
C ILE A 433 12.95 2.54 22.18
N ALA A 434 14.02 2.74 21.41
CA ALA A 434 15.35 2.26 21.76
C ALA A 434 15.81 2.85 23.11
N LYS A 435 15.55 4.14 23.33
CA LYS A 435 15.83 4.82 24.60
C LYS A 435 15.03 4.22 25.76
N HIS A 436 13.72 4.04 25.60
CA HIS A 436 12.87 3.45 26.64
C HIS A 436 13.27 2.02 27.01
N VAL A 437 13.65 1.19 26.04
CA VAL A 437 14.15 -0.17 26.26
C VAL A 437 15.46 -0.12 27.04
N HIS A 438 16.42 0.73 26.63
CA HIS A 438 17.70 0.87 27.32
C HIS A 438 17.52 1.32 28.78
N GLU A 439 16.69 2.34 29.03
CA GLU A 439 16.37 2.80 30.39
C GLU A 439 15.72 1.72 31.24
N SER A 440 14.83 0.90 30.66
CA SER A 440 14.21 -0.22 31.36
C SER A 440 15.21 -1.30 31.71
N LYS A 441 16.13 -1.63 30.80
CA LYS A 441 17.22 -2.59 31.07
C LYS A 441 18.13 -2.11 32.19
N LEU A 442 18.48 -0.81 32.24
CA LEU A 442 19.26 -0.24 33.34
C LEU A 442 18.54 -0.40 34.69
N ARG A 443 17.23 -0.14 34.74
CA ARG A 443 16.42 -0.35 35.96
C ARG A 443 16.34 -1.83 36.34
N LEU A 444 16.13 -2.71 35.37
CA LEU A 444 16.09 -4.15 35.59
C LEU A 444 17.42 -4.66 36.15
N PHE A 445 18.55 -4.21 35.59
CA PHE A 445 19.89 -4.51 36.10
C PHE A 445 20.05 -4.08 37.56
N ALA A 446 19.64 -2.85 37.90
CA ALA A 446 19.69 -2.34 39.28
C ALA A 446 18.86 -3.20 40.25
N GLU A 447 17.67 -3.65 39.86
CA GLU A 447 16.86 -4.57 40.67
C GLU A 447 17.52 -5.94 40.82
N TYR A 448 18.13 -6.48 39.75
CA TYR A 448 18.86 -7.74 39.84
C TYR A 448 20.09 -7.68 40.75
N LYS A 449 20.79 -6.55 40.83
CA LYS A 449 21.91 -6.38 41.79
C LYS A 449 21.45 -6.57 43.24
N LYS A 450 20.22 -6.20 43.57
CA LYS A 450 19.66 -6.41 44.92
C LYS A 450 19.44 -7.89 45.23
N ILE A 451 19.08 -8.68 44.21
CA ILE A 451 18.80 -10.12 44.33
C ILE A 451 20.11 -10.94 44.25
N PHE A 452 21.05 -10.51 43.40
CA PHE A 452 22.35 -11.15 43.16
C PHE A 452 23.50 -10.17 43.41
N PRO A 453 24.07 -10.14 44.62
CA PRO A 453 25.20 -9.27 44.96
C PRO A 453 26.44 -9.50 44.09
N THR A 454 26.55 -10.67 43.44
CA THR A 454 27.63 -10.99 42.49
C THR A 454 27.53 -10.21 41.17
N LEU A 455 26.38 -9.59 40.87
CA LEU A 455 26.21 -8.69 39.74
C LEU A 455 26.76 -7.30 40.12
N THR A 456 27.95 -6.97 39.63
CA THR A 456 28.62 -5.67 39.89
C THR A 456 28.49 -4.71 38.71
N ASP A 457 28.79 -3.43 38.91
CA ASP A 457 28.73 -2.43 37.82
C ASP A 457 29.74 -2.71 36.70
N ASP A 458 30.80 -3.47 36.98
CA ASP A 458 31.79 -3.94 36.00
C ASP A 458 31.33 -5.17 35.20
N SER A 459 30.14 -5.71 35.51
CA SER A 459 29.61 -6.90 34.83
C SER A 459 29.44 -6.63 33.32
N PRO A 460 29.82 -7.57 32.42
CA PRO A 460 29.54 -7.45 30.99
C PRO A 460 28.03 -7.46 30.66
N LEU A 461 27.20 -7.86 31.64
CA LEU A 461 25.74 -7.82 31.53
C LEU A 461 25.16 -6.43 31.85
N ASN A 462 25.98 -5.49 32.34
CA ASN A 462 25.53 -4.13 32.62
C ASN A 462 25.17 -3.43 31.29
N PRO A 463 23.91 -3.02 31.10
CA PRO A 463 23.50 -2.33 29.88
C PRO A 463 24.25 -1.03 29.64
N ALA A 464 24.85 -0.41 30.66
CA ALA A 464 25.67 0.80 30.50
C ALA A 464 26.92 0.58 29.64
N HIS A 465 27.45 -0.65 29.60
CA HIS A 465 28.60 -1.01 28.75
C HIS A 465 28.17 -1.42 27.34
N GLN A 466 26.87 -1.56 27.10
CA GLN A 466 26.30 -1.90 25.81
C GLN A 466 25.82 -0.60 25.16
N PRO A 467 26.36 -0.20 24.01
CA PRO A 467 25.83 0.97 23.32
C PRO A 467 24.34 0.75 23.03
N PRO A 468 23.50 1.80 23.11
CA PRO A 468 22.12 1.68 22.66
C PRO A 468 22.11 1.11 21.22
N PRO A 469 21.13 0.26 20.86
CA PRO A 469 21.07 -0.36 19.54
C PRO A 469 21.31 0.68 18.45
N ALA A 470 22.31 0.45 17.59
CA ALA A 470 22.70 1.41 16.57
C ALA A 470 21.52 1.67 15.61
N TYR A 471 21.15 2.94 15.46
CA TYR A 471 20.15 3.37 14.50
C TYR A 471 20.80 3.49 13.12
N THR A 472 20.45 2.58 12.20
CA THR A 472 20.65 2.81 10.77
C THR A 472 19.39 3.52 10.23
N PRO A 473 19.50 4.79 9.80
CA PRO A 473 18.38 5.57 9.28
C PRO A 473 17.72 4.98 8.03
#